data_AF-A0A0V1PQ91-F1
#
_entry.id   AF-A0A0V1PQ91-F1
#
_cell.length_a   1.000
_cell.length_b   1.000
_cell.length_c   1.000
_cell.angle_alpha   90.00
_cell.angle_beta   90.00
_cell.angle_gamma   90.00
#
_symmetry.space_group_name_H-M   'P 1'
#
loop_
_entity.id
_entity.type
_entity.pdbx_description
1 polymer ?
#
loop_
_entity_poly.entity_id
_entity_poly.type
_entity_poly.pdbx_seq_one_letter_code
_entity_poly.pdbx_strand_id
1 'polypeptide(L)'
;MRFWEAPDKQLHPIFTKRPSLEQTYYDVLNQDNVEIVNVKDEPILEVTNTGLITSEKEYEFDIIIYATGFDAVTGGFYQIDLTGKDGITLHKKWKDGMYTYLGMTIADFPNLFFLYGPQSPSAFCNGPTCCLIQSEWIRDIVDYTKKHDYKYIAPRDEAQFDWKEYQCRCK
;
A
#
# COMPACT_ATOMS: atom_id res chain seq x y z
N MET A 1 0.37 32.64 -21.15
CA MET A 1 1.14 31.38 -21.00
C MET A 1 1.44 31.22 -19.51
N ARG A 2 0.69 30.37 -18.80
CA ARG A 2 1.02 30.00 -17.42
C ARG A 2 2.07 28.90 -17.54
N PHE A 3 3.24 29.09 -16.96
CA PHE A 3 4.25 28.04 -16.83
C PHE A 3 4.10 27.44 -15.44
N TRP A 4 3.87 26.14 -15.37
CA TRP A 4 3.87 25.44 -14.09
C TRP A 4 5.31 25.17 -13.65
N GLU A 5 5.72 25.88 -12.60
CA GLU A 5 7.04 25.71 -11.99
C GLU A 5 6.97 24.73 -10.83
N ALA A 6 8.07 24.01 -10.61
CA ALA A 6 8.22 23.18 -9.42
C ALA A 6 8.19 24.08 -8.17
N PRO A 7 7.57 23.63 -7.05
CA PRO A 7 7.52 24.44 -5.85
C PRO A 7 8.92 24.66 -5.28
N ASP A 8 9.23 25.91 -4.89
CA ASP A 8 10.51 26.30 -4.27
C ASP A 8 10.81 25.48 -3.00
N LYS A 9 9.73 25.14 -2.26
CA LYS A 9 9.81 24.33 -1.06
C LYS A 9 9.40 22.90 -1.34
N GLN A 10 10.34 21.99 -1.10
CA GLN A 10 10.10 20.56 -1.14
C GLN A 10 8.99 20.13 -0.18
N LEU A 11 7.97 19.44 -0.71
CA LEU A 11 6.80 18.99 0.05
C LEU A 11 7.10 17.78 0.95
N HIS A 12 7.94 16.86 0.46
CA HIS A 12 8.44 15.69 1.20
C HIS A 12 9.80 15.26 0.66
N PRO A 13 10.64 14.55 1.44
CA PRO A 13 11.93 14.07 0.96
C PRO A 13 11.77 13.20 -0.30
N ILE A 14 12.64 13.40 -1.28
CA ILE A 14 12.59 12.67 -2.56
C ILE A 14 12.82 11.18 -2.31
N PHE A 15 12.19 10.33 -3.13
CA PHE A 15 12.31 8.87 -3.06
C PHE A 15 11.85 8.19 -1.75
N THR A 16 11.21 8.91 -0.83
CA THR A 16 10.49 8.30 0.31
C THR A 16 9.20 7.57 -0.09
N LYS A 17 8.77 7.78 -1.34
CA LYS A 17 7.69 7.05 -2.02
C LYS A 17 8.21 6.59 -3.38
N ARG A 18 7.57 5.57 -3.97
CA ARG A 18 7.80 5.17 -5.35
C ARG A 18 7.37 6.32 -6.29
N PRO A 19 8.27 6.91 -7.09
CA PRO A 19 7.91 7.99 -8.00
C PRO A 19 6.97 7.50 -9.10
N SER A 20 6.01 8.35 -9.48
CA SER A 20 5.28 8.19 -10.72
C SER A 20 6.18 8.54 -11.90
N LEU A 21 6.11 7.77 -12.97
CA LEU A 21 6.74 8.11 -14.24
C LEU A 21 5.74 8.87 -15.09
N GLU A 22 6.23 9.83 -15.87
CA GLU A 22 5.42 10.62 -16.79
C GLU A 22 6.18 10.81 -18.11
N GLN A 23 5.47 11.29 -19.14
CA GLN A 23 6.06 11.55 -20.46
C GLN A 23 5.80 12.99 -20.90
N THR A 24 4.55 13.44 -20.78
CA THR A 24 4.09 14.77 -21.21
C THR A 24 3.14 15.39 -20.16
N TYR A 25 3.15 14.90 -18.92
CA TYR A 25 2.17 15.31 -17.91
C TYR A 25 2.26 16.82 -17.68
N TYR A 26 3.47 17.34 -17.49
CA TYR A 26 3.69 18.77 -17.26
C TYR A 26 3.40 19.64 -18.49
N ASP A 27 3.57 19.12 -19.71
CA ASP A 27 3.23 19.84 -20.94
C ASP A 27 1.72 20.02 -21.10
N VAL A 28 0.94 18.98 -20.75
CA VAL A 28 -0.53 19.02 -20.78
C VAL A 28 -1.07 20.10 -19.85
N LEU A 29 -0.43 20.34 -18.71
CA LEU A 29 -0.86 21.36 -17.76
C LEU A 29 -0.79 22.80 -18.32
N ASN A 30 -0.04 23.03 -19.40
CA ASN A 30 0.09 24.34 -20.03
C ASN A 30 -0.97 24.62 -21.12
N GLN A 31 -1.83 23.64 -21.44
CA GLN A 31 -2.88 23.81 -22.45
C GLN A 31 -4.02 24.70 -21.93
N ASP A 32 -4.64 25.48 -22.83
CA ASP A 32 -5.69 26.45 -22.46
C ASP A 32 -6.97 25.79 -21.90
N ASN A 33 -7.15 24.49 -22.13
CA ASN A 33 -8.31 23.70 -21.70
C ASN A 33 -8.04 22.84 -20.45
N VAL A 34 -6.94 23.08 -19.73
CA VAL A 34 -6.59 22.34 -18.51
C VAL A 34 -6.54 23.29 -17.32
N GLU A 35 -7.35 23.01 -16.30
CA GLU A 35 -7.35 23.72 -15.03
C GLU A 35 -6.82 22.81 -13.92
N ILE A 36 -5.96 23.36 -13.05
CA ILE A 36 -5.48 22.69 -11.85
C ILE A 36 -6.05 23.41 -10.65
N VAL A 37 -6.67 22.65 -9.76
CA VAL A 37 -7.27 23.13 -8.52
C VAL A 37 -6.49 22.55 -7.35
N ASN A 38 -5.93 23.42 -6.49
CA ASN A 38 -5.24 22.97 -5.29
C ASN A 38 -6.26 22.71 -4.16
N VAL A 39 -6.65 21.45 -3.99
CA VAL A 39 -7.66 21.05 -2.99
C VAL A 39 -7.25 21.27 -1.53
N LYS A 40 -5.99 21.65 -1.24
CA LYS A 40 -5.59 22.08 0.10
C LYS A 40 -6.10 23.48 0.44
N ASP A 41 -6.17 24.34 -0.56
CA ASP A 41 -6.63 25.73 -0.42
C ASP A 41 -8.14 25.83 -0.73
N GLU A 42 -8.61 24.98 -1.65
CA GLU A 42 -10.01 24.89 -2.09
C GLU A 42 -10.55 23.45 -1.90
N PRO A 43 -10.88 23.03 -0.66
CA PRO A 43 -11.34 21.67 -0.40
C PRO A 43 -12.64 21.32 -1.14
N ILE A 44 -12.74 20.08 -1.61
CA ILE A 44 -13.98 19.52 -2.16
C ILE A 44 -14.95 19.26 -0.99
N LEU A 45 -16.15 19.81 -1.09
CA LEU A 45 -17.20 19.69 -0.07
C LEU A 45 -18.23 18.62 -0.44
N GLU A 46 -18.63 18.56 -1.70
CA GLU A 46 -19.72 17.69 -2.14
C GLU A 46 -19.57 17.31 -3.62
N VAL A 47 -20.00 16.09 -3.97
CA VAL A 47 -20.24 15.66 -5.35
C VAL A 47 -21.72 15.87 -5.65
N THR A 48 -22.05 16.65 -6.68
CA THR A 48 -23.43 16.94 -7.07
C THR A 48 -23.84 16.08 -8.28
N ASN A 49 -25.10 16.19 -8.70
CA ASN A 49 -25.59 15.51 -9.90
C ASN A 49 -24.94 16.04 -11.20
N THR A 50 -24.32 17.22 -11.15
CA THR A 50 -23.75 17.92 -12.31
C THR A 50 -22.23 18.10 -12.20
N GLY A 51 -21.61 17.83 -11.05
CA GLY A 51 -20.18 17.99 -10.87
C GLY A 51 -19.72 17.98 -9.40
N LEU A 52 -18.94 18.99 -9.00
CA LEU A 52 -18.29 19.10 -7.69
C LEU A 52 -18.48 20.50 -7.11
N ILE A 53 -18.82 20.58 -5.81
CA ILE A 53 -18.75 21.82 -5.03
C ILE A 53 -17.48 21.81 -4.21
N THR A 54 -16.74 22.91 -4.27
CA THR A 54 -15.60 23.18 -3.39
C THR A 54 -15.93 24.31 -2.41
N SER A 55 -14.99 24.68 -1.54
CA SER A 55 -15.17 25.84 -0.65
C SER A 55 -15.28 27.19 -1.38
N GLU A 56 -14.80 27.28 -2.63
CA GLU A 56 -14.77 28.54 -3.38
C GLU A 56 -15.84 28.59 -4.48
N LYS A 57 -16.02 27.52 -5.25
CA LYS A 57 -16.98 27.48 -6.37
C LYS A 57 -17.47 26.07 -6.71
N GLU A 58 -18.47 26.04 -7.59
CA GLU A 58 -18.96 24.82 -8.23
C GLU A 58 -18.29 24.61 -9.60
N TYR A 59 -17.97 23.35 -9.89
CA TYR A 59 -17.43 22.90 -11.17
C TYR A 59 -18.39 21.88 -11.76
N GLU A 60 -18.84 22.10 -12.99
CA GLU A 60 -19.65 21.14 -13.74
C GLU A 60 -18.77 20.19 -14.54
N PHE A 61 -19.10 18.90 -14.54
CA PHE A 61 -18.38 17.86 -15.25
C PHE A 61 -19.33 16.84 -15.85
N ASP A 62 -19.10 16.46 -17.11
CA ASP A 62 -19.78 15.31 -17.73
C ASP A 62 -19.27 13.98 -17.16
N ILE A 63 -17.99 13.93 -16.77
CA ILE A 63 -17.31 12.72 -16.28
C ILE A 63 -16.39 13.09 -15.12
N ILE A 64 -16.48 12.35 -14.02
CA ILE A 64 -15.58 12.46 -12.86
C ILE A 64 -14.74 11.19 -12.75
N ILE A 65 -13.42 11.34 -12.71
CA ILE A 65 -12.47 10.23 -12.60
C ILE A 65 -11.88 10.19 -11.18
N TYR A 66 -12.13 9.10 -10.44
CA TYR A 66 -11.55 8.87 -9.12
C TYR A 66 -10.15 8.26 -9.21
N ALA A 67 -9.13 9.10 -9.32
CA ALA A 67 -7.71 8.71 -9.29
C ALA A 67 -7.12 8.80 -7.86
N THR A 68 -7.88 8.37 -6.85
CA THR A 68 -7.54 8.54 -5.41
C THR A 68 -6.56 7.50 -4.84
N GLY A 69 -6.16 6.52 -5.65
CA GLY A 69 -5.20 5.47 -5.28
C GLY A 69 -5.86 4.23 -4.66
N PHE A 70 -5.11 3.50 -3.84
CA PHE A 70 -5.50 2.21 -3.26
C PHE A 70 -5.16 2.15 -1.76
N ASP A 71 -5.93 1.39 -0.99
CA ASP A 71 -5.49 0.93 0.34
C ASP A 71 -4.45 -0.19 0.14
N ALA A 72 -3.19 0.22 0.10
CA ALA A 72 -2.07 -0.63 -0.28
C ALA A 72 -1.51 -1.50 0.86
N VAL A 73 -2.00 -1.35 2.09
CA VAL A 73 -1.39 -1.99 3.26
C VAL A 73 -2.32 -2.99 3.92
N THR A 74 -3.55 -2.58 4.22
CA THR A 74 -4.51 -3.40 4.99
C THR A 74 -5.75 -3.79 4.20
N GLY A 75 -6.11 -3.01 3.18
CA GLY A 75 -7.40 -3.12 2.50
C GLY A 75 -7.68 -4.52 1.96
N GLY A 76 -6.73 -5.09 1.19
CA GLY A 76 -6.89 -6.44 0.65
C GLY A 76 -7.00 -7.53 1.71
N PHE A 77 -6.31 -7.38 2.84
CA PHE A 77 -6.38 -8.35 3.95
C PHE A 77 -7.71 -8.28 4.69
N TYR A 78 -8.25 -7.08 4.91
CA TYR A 78 -9.52 -6.89 5.63
C TYR A 78 -10.76 -7.21 4.79
N GLN A 79 -10.61 -7.35 3.48
CA GLN A 79 -11.67 -7.88 2.61
C GLN A 79 -11.86 -9.39 2.75
N ILE A 80 -10.94 -10.08 3.42
CA ILE A 80 -11.00 -11.51 3.68
C ILE A 80 -11.21 -11.72 5.19
N ASP A 81 -12.21 -12.51 5.57
CA ASP A 81 -12.46 -12.84 6.98
C ASP A 81 -11.48 -13.91 7.48
N LEU A 82 -10.21 -13.52 7.64
CA LEU A 82 -9.14 -14.39 8.09
C LEU A 82 -9.22 -14.61 9.61
N THR A 83 -9.40 -15.86 10.01
CA THR A 83 -9.41 -16.31 11.41
C THR A 83 -8.23 -17.22 11.68
N GLY A 84 -7.41 -16.84 12.66
CA GLY A 84 -6.24 -17.59 13.10
C GLY A 84 -6.57 -18.58 14.22
N LYS A 85 -5.52 -19.00 14.92
CA LYS A 85 -5.59 -19.85 16.11
C LYS A 85 -6.46 -19.18 17.19
N ASP A 86 -7.13 -20.01 17.98
CA ASP A 86 -7.98 -19.59 19.10
C ASP A 86 -9.16 -18.67 18.67
N GLY A 87 -9.52 -18.68 17.38
CA GLY A 87 -10.65 -17.92 16.83
C GLY A 87 -10.41 -16.42 16.68
N ILE A 88 -9.16 -15.97 16.76
CA ILE A 88 -8.82 -14.54 16.66
C ILE A 88 -8.80 -14.11 15.19
N THR A 89 -9.62 -13.12 14.83
CA THR A 89 -9.62 -12.54 13.48
C THR A 89 -8.40 -11.66 13.24
N LEU A 90 -7.97 -11.56 11.98
CA LEU A 90 -6.85 -10.70 11.60
C LEU A 90 -7.11 -9.23 11.95
N HIS A 91 -8.34 -8.77 11.74
CA HIS A 91 -8.77 -7.44 12.14
C HIS A 91 -8.55 -7.18 13.64
N LYS A 92 -8.87 -8.16 14.50
CA LYS A 92 -8.63 -8.05 15.94
C LYS A 92 -7.13 -8.09 16.28
N LYS A 93 -6.34 -8.93 15.61
CA LYS A 93 -4.89 -9.03 15.84
C LYS A 93 -4.16 -7.75 15.43
N TRP A 94 -4.55 -7.11 14.33
CA TRP A 94 -3.89 -5.91 13.80
C TRP A 94 -4.48 -4.58 14.27
N LYS A 95 -5.45 -4.59 15.20
CA LYS A 95 -6.14 -3.37 15.69
C LYS A 95 -5.17 -2.30 16.23
N ASP A 96 -4.11 -2.71 16.92
CA ASP A 96 -3.13 -1.81 17.58
C ASP A 96 -1.82 -1.68 16.76
N GLY A 97 -1.81 -2.24 15.56
CA GLY A 97 -0.65 -2.25 14.69
C GLY A 97 -0.51 -3.56 13.93
N MET A 98 0.04 -3.43 12.73
CA MET A 98 0.30 -4.55 11.84
C MET A 98 1.66 -5.18 12.14
N TYR A 99 1.65 -6.51 12.27
CA TYR A 99 2.83 -7.32 12.53
C TYR A 99 2.84 -8.52 11.61
N THR A 100 3.99 -8.75 10.99
CA THR A 100 4.29 -9.90 10.15
C THR A 100 5.70 -10.38 10.49
N TYR A 101 5.99 -11.61 10.09
CA TYR A 101 7.36 -12.09 10.01
C TYR A 101 7.79 -12.20 8.55
N LEU A 102 8.92 -11.56 8.22
CA LEU A 102 9.49 -11.44 6.88
C LEU A 102 8.55 -10.80 5.83
N GLY A 103 7.44 -10.19 6.26
CA GLY A 103 6.43 -9.65 5.36
C GLY A 103 5.63 -10.70 4.58
N MET A 104 5.68 -11.97 5.00
CA MET A 104 5.04 -13.10 4.29
C MET A 104 4.20 -14.00 5.19
N THR A 105 4.35 -13.90 6.52
CA THR A 105 3.65 -14.76 7.49
C THR A 105 3.20 -13.95 8.71
N ILE A 106 2.25 -14.46 9.49
CA ILE A 106 1.70 -13.81 10.69
C ILE A 106 1.66 -14.84 11.83
N ALA A 107 2.09 -14.47 13.03
CA ALA A 107 1.99 -15.37 14.18
C ALA A 107 0.52 -15.66 14.50
N ASP A 108 0.22 -16.86 15.01
CA ASP A 108 -1.14 -17.39 15.20
C ASP A 108 -1.94 -17.67 13.92
N PHE A 109 -1.38 -17.46 12.73
CA PHE A 109 -2.00 -17.86 11.45
C PHE A 109 -1.15 -18.96 10.80
N PRO A 110 -1.24 -20.22 11.31
CA PRO A 110 -0.41 -21.30 10.82
C PRO A 110 -0.72 -21.63 9.37
N ASN A 111 0.32 -21.99 8.60
CA ASN A 111 0.23 -22.33 7.18
C ASN A 111 -0.34 -21.21 6.29
N LEU A 112 -0.48 -19.98 6.80
CA LEU A 112 -0.83 -18.80 6.01
C LEU A 112 0.45 -18.15 5.48
N PHE A 113 0.52 -18.03 4.16
CA PHE A 113 1.56 -17.28 3.47
C PHE A 113 0.93 -16.27 2.53
N PHE A 114 1.56 -15.12 2.36
CA PHE A 114 1.19 -14.14 1.35
C PHE A 114 2.43 -13.54 0.70
N LEU A 115 2.29 -13.25 -0.59
CA LEU A 115 3.31 -12.61 -1.40
C LEU A 115 3.05 -11.10 -1.40
N TYR A 116 4.12 -10.33 -1.62
CA TYR A 116 4.03 -8.88 -1.79
C TYR A 116 3.33 -8.18 -0.61
N GLY A 117 3.46 -8.76 0.59
CA GLY A 117 2.78 -8.34 1.78
C GLY A 117 3.33 -7.06 2.40
N PRO A 118 2.64 -6.51 3.40
CA PRO A 118 3.20 -5.46 4.22
C PRO A 118 4.51 -5.90 4.87
N GLN A 119 5.40 -4.95 5.19
CA GLN A 119 6.68 -5.24 5.85
C GLN A 119 7.64 -6.15 5.05
N SER A 120 7.36 -6.31 3.75
CA SER A 120 8.26 -6.87 2.73
C SER A 120 8.75 -5.74 1.81
N PRO A 121 9.74 -5.96 0.91
CA PRO A 121 10.21 -4.93 -0.02
C PRO A 121 9.09 -4.28 -0.85
N SER A 122 8.07 -5.07 -1.23
CA SER A 122 6.81 -4.66 -1.89
C SER A 122 6.94 -3.43 -2.81
N ALA A 123 6.46 -2.26 -2.38
CA ALA A 123 6.43 -1.04 -3.18
C ALA A 123 7.81 -0.57 -3.68
N PHE A 124 8.87 -0.91 -2.95
CA PHE A 124 10.26 -0.59 -3.27
C PHE A 124 10.97 -1.69 -4.07
N CYS A 125 10.23 -2.66 -4.58
CA CYS A 125 10.75 -3.72 -5.43
C CYS A 125 10.08 -3.75 -6.80
N ASN A 126 10.77 -4.34 -7.78
CA ASN A 126 10.11 -4.80 -8.99
C ASN A 126 9.21 -5.99 -8.66
N GLY A 127 7.91 -5.88 -8.96
CA GLY A 127 6.89 -6.86 -8.56
C GLY A 127 7.26 -8.30 -8.94
N PRO A 128 7.49 -8.61 -10.23
CA PRO A 128 7.89 -9.95 -10.67
C PRO A 128 9.14 -10.48 -9.97
N THR A 129 10.15 -9.64 -9.75
CA THR A 129 11.40 -10.04 -9.07
C THR A 129 11.13 -10.46 -7.62
N CYS A 130 10.43 -9.63 -6.85
CA CYS A 130 10.15 -9.97 -5.46
C CYS A 130 9.19 -11.14 -5.33
N CYS A 131 8.14 -11.20 -6.16
CA CYS A 131 7.21 -12.32 -6.14
C CYS A 131 7.92 -13.65 -6.47
N LEU A 132 8.87 -13.65 -7.41
CA LEU A 132 9.66 -14.84 -7.71
C LEU A 132 10.46 -15.30 -6.48
N ILE A 133 11.29 -14.42 -5.92
CA ILE A 133 12.13 -14.74 -4.75
C ILE A 133 11.28 -15.21 -3.56
N GLN A 134 10.17 -14.51 -3.28
CA GLN A 134 9.26 -14.87 -2.19
C GLN A 134 8.56 -16.20 -2.46
N SER A 135 8.16 -16.47 -3.70
CA SER A 135 7.53 -17.74 -4.07
C SER A 135 8.47 -18.93 -3.94
N GLU A 136 9.75 -18.77 -4.28
CA GLU A 136 10.78 -19.79 -4.09
C GLU A 136 11.00 -20.08 -2.60
N TRP A 137 11.06 -19.03 -1.78
CA TRP A 137 11.17 -19.19 -0.33
C TRP A 137 9.97 -19.93 0.28
N ILE A 138 8.74 -19.58 -0.12
CA ILE A 138 7.52 -20.26 0.34
C ILE A 138 7.52 -21.72 -0.12
N ARG A 139 7.85 -21.99 -1.39
CA ARG A 139 7.98 -23.34 -1.93
C ARG A 139 8.94 -24.17 -1.08
N ASP A 140 10.14 -23.66 -0.82
CA ASP A 140 11.18 -24.39 -0.10
C ASP A 140 10.76 -24.71 1.34
N ILE A 141 10.00 -23.82 1.99
CA ILE A 141 9.43 -24.08 3.32
C ILE A 141 8.35 -25.14 3.27
N VAL A 142 7.45 -25.09 2.28
CA VAL A 142 6.40 -26.10 2.12
C VAL A 142 6.99 -27.47 1.82
N ASP A 143 8.05 -27.54 1.03
CA ASP A 143 8.75 -28.79 0.75
C ASP A 143 9.50 -29.30 2.00
N TYR A 144 10.08 -28.39 2.79
CA TYR A 144 10.72 -28.74 4.05
C TYR A 144 9.72 -29.32 5.06
N THR A 145 8.53 -28.72 5.20
CA THR A 145 7.50 -29.24 6.13
C THR A 145 6.98 -30.60 5.70
N LYS A 146 6.75 -30.81 4.39
CA LYS A 146 6.37 -32.12 3.83
C LYS A 146 7.44 -33.18 4.06
N LYS A 147 8.71 -32.85 3.80
CA LYS A 147 9.84 -33.79 3.95
C LYS A 147 10.02 -34.29 5.38
N HIS A 148 9.69 -33.47 6.37
CA HIS A 148 9.89 -33.78 7.79
C HIS A 148 8.58 -34.14 8.53
N ASP A 149 7.48 -34.33 7.80
CA ASP A 149 6.16 -34.66 8.35
C ASP A 149 5.65 -33.63 9.40
N TYR A 150 5.93 -32.34 9.16
CA TYR A 150 5.39 -31.25 9.96
C TYR A 150 3.99 -30.86 9.49
N LYS A 151 3.03 -30.84 10.42
CA LYS A 151 1.62 -30.50 10.13
C LYS A 151 1.36 -29.01 9.99
N TYR A 152 2.14 -28.18 10.66
CA TYR A 152 1.99 -26.74 10.62
C TYR A 152 3.32 -26.02 10.78
N ILE A 153 3.39 -24.83 10.21
CA ILE A 153 4.44 -23.85 10.47
C ILE A 153 3.79 -22.50 10.74
N ALA A 154 4.33 -21.79 11.73
CA ALA A 154 3.96 -20.43 12.06
C ALA A 154 5.21 -19.70 12.59
N PRO A 155 5.36 -18.40 12.34
CA PRO A 155 6.39 -17.63 13.03
C PRO A 155 6.09 -17.58 14.53
N ARG A 156 7.16 -17.49 15.33
CA ARG A 156 7.04 -17.17 16.76
C ARG A 156 6.55 -15.73 16.94
N ASP A 157 5.83 -15.44 18.02
CA ASP A 157 5.39 -14.08 18.32
C ASP A 157 6.56 -13.11 18.46
N GLU A 158 7.66 -13.54 19.08
CA GLU A 158 8.85 -12.70 19.22
C GLU A 158 9.44 -12.33 17.85
N ALA A 159 9.41 -13.26 16.89
CA ALA A 159 10.04 -13.07 15.58
C ALA A 159 9.36 -11.97 14.76
N GLN A 160 8.04 -11.80 14.85
CA GLN A 160 7.34 -10.71 14.17
C GLN A 160 7.61 -9.34 14.83
N PHE A 161 7.84 -9.30 16.14
CA PHE A 161 8.20 -8.07 16.83
C PHE A 161 9.64 -7.66 16.49
N ASP A 162 10.58 -8.61 16.54
CA ASP A 162 11.96 -8.41 16.13
C ASP A 162 12.05 -7.92 14.68
N TRP A 163 11.23 -8.50 13.79
CA TRP A 163 11.17 -8.09 12.38
C TRP A 163 10.68 -6.65 12.19
N LYS A 164 9.67 -6.24 12.97
CA LYS A 164 9.19 -4.84 12.95
C LYS A 164 10.27 -3.89 13.46
N GLU A 165 10.94 -4.24 14.57
CA GLU A 165 12.03 -3.42 15.08
C GLU A 165 13.21 -3.34 14.11
N TYR A 166 13.55 -4.44 13.43
CA TYR A 166 14.59 -4.46 12.41
C TYR A 166 14.29 -3.45 11.29
N GLN A 167 13.05 -3.42 10.79
CA GLN A 167 12.65 -2.45 9.76
C GLN A 167 12.71 -1.00 10.26
N CYS A 168 12.36 -0.75 11.52
CA CYS A 168 12.44 0.58 12.11
C CYS A 168 13.88 1.07 12.32
N ARG A 169 14.86 0.16 12.38
CA ARG A 169 16.29 0.46 12.58
C ARG A 169 16.99 0.90 11.29
N CYS A 170 16.50 0.53 10.12
CA CYS A 170 17.08 0.87 8.82
C CYS A 170 16.84 2.34 8.38
N LYS A 171 16.87 3.30 9.32
CA LYS A 171 16.78 4.73 9.04
C LYS A 171 18.10 5.30 8.53
#